data_AF-A0A381Y8G5-F1
#
_entry.id   AF-A0A381Y8G5-F1
#
_cell.length_a   1.000
_cell.length_b   1.000
_cell.length_c   1.000
_cell.angle_alpha   90.00
_cell.angle_beta   90.00
_cell.angle_gamma   90.00
#
_symmetry.space_group_name_H-M   'P 1'
#
loop_
_entity.id
_entity.type
_entity.pdbx_description
1 polymer ?
#
loop_
_entity_poly.entity_id
_entity_poly.type
_entity_poly.pdbx_seq_one_letter_code
_entity_poly.pdbx_strand_id
1 'polypeptide(L)'
;MVSSIAIIDPRSGLAWMFDATPDFAKQYNIITKEHGARLAGIFLTHAHIGHYTGLMHLGREVMGAKNIAVYAMPRMKMFLEKNGPWKQLVSLKNIHITPIKDKKEILLARDLIVEPFLVPHRDEFSETVGYNIMGPNESLIYIPDIDKWDRWEHDIRFWVESNSYALLDGTFYYDGEVPNRNMSEIPHPFIIESMNYFEDLLDRNQKKIFFIHLNHTNPAIQKNSAASKNIIKNGFNTARKGMKFFF
;
A
#
# COMPACT_ATOMS: atom_id res chain seq x y z
N MET A 1 -4.29 8.69 -7.90
CA MET A 1 -3.70 7.48 -8.51
C MET A 1 -3.69 6.43 -7.42
N VAL A 2 -3.87 5.15 -7.76
CA VAL A 2 -3.83 4.11 -6.72
C VAL A 2 -2.41 3.63 -6.50
N SER A 3 -2.05 3.35 -5.25
CA SER A 3 -0.72 2.90 -4.86
C SER A 3 -0.60 1.39 -4.96
N SER A 4 0.60 0.95 -5.31
CA SER A 4 1.01 -0.44 -5.23
C SER A 4 2.52 -0.46 -5.08
N ILE A 5 3.01 -1.40 -4.28
CA ILE A 5 4.43 -1.69 -4.15
C ILE A 5 4.66 -3.18 -4.42
N ALA A 6 5.91 -3.54 -4.68
CA ALA A 6 6.30 -4.94 -4.78
C ALA A 6 7.59 -5.19 -4.01
N ILE A 7 7.64 -6.30 -3.29
CA ILE A 7 8.88 -6.86 -2.76
C ILE A 7 9.45 -7.77 -3.84
N ILE A 8 10.74 -7.60 -4.15
CA ILE A 8 11.50 -8.49 -5.04
C ILE A 8 12.58 -9.17 -4.21
N ASP A 9 12.50 -10.50 -4.04
CA ASP A 9 13.55 -11.27 -3.37
C ASP A 9 14.46 -11.91 -4.42
N PRO A 10 15.65 -11.34 -4.70
CA PRO A 10 16.55 -11.86 -5.72
C PRO A 10 17.12 -13.24 -5.37
N ARG A 11 17.10 -13.64 -4.09
CA ARG A 11 17.64 -14.93 -3.62
C ARG A 11 16.75 -16.10 -4.06
N SER A 12 15.43 -15.90 -4.04
CA SER A 12 14.46 -16.90 -4.46
C SER A 12 13.90 -16.68 -5.86
N GLY A 13 14.13 -15.50 -6.45
CA GLY A 13 13.51 -15.09 -7.72
C GLY A 13 12.00 -14.87 -7.61
N LEU A 14 11.49 -14.65 -6.39
CA LEU A 14 10.08 -14.45 -6.10
C LEU A 14 9.76 -12.98 -5.83
N ALA A 15 8.50 -12.62 -6.06
CA ALA A 15 7.98 -11.30 -5.77
C ALA A 15 6.60 -11.36 -5.13
N TRP A 16 6.32 -10.36 -4.30
CA TRP A 16 5.00 -10.15 -3.70
C TRP A 16 4.53 -8.73 -3.99
N MET A 17 3.32 -8.61 -4.54
CA MET A 17 2.69 -7.33 -4.82
C MET A 17 1.78 -6.93 -3.66
N PHE A 18 1.73 -5.64 -3.34
CA PHE A 18 0.77 -5.07 -2.41
C PHE A 18 -0.21 -4.25 -3.23
N ASP A 19 -1.48 -4.60 -3.11
CA ASP A 19 -2.62 -4.14 -3.89
C ASP A 19 -2.51 -4.46 -5.39
N ALA A 20 -3.51 -5.18 -5.92
CA ALA A 20 -3.66 -5.43 -7.34
C ALA A 20 -4.53 -4.33 -7.94
N THR A 21 -3.91 -3.26 -8.42
CA THR A 21 -4.64 -2.08 -8.89
C THR A 21 -5.14 -2.22 -10.33
N PRO A 22 -5.98 -1.30 -10.85
CA PRO A 22 -6.34 -1.29 -12.27
C PRO A 22 -5.14 -1.27 -13.25
N ASP A 23 -3.96 -0.84 -12.80
CA ASP A 23 -2.72 -0.86 -13.60
C ASP A 23 -1.93 -2.18 -13.49
N PHE A 24 -2.56 -3.25 -12.94
CA PHE A 24 -1.93 -4.54 -12.67
C PHE A 24 -1.08 -5.08 -13.82
N ALA A 25 -1.56 -5.01 -15.07
CA ALA A 25 -0.81 -5.52 -16.22
C ALA A 25 0.58 -4.85 -16.37
N LYS A 26 0.69 -3.54 -16.11
CA LYS A 26 1.97 -2.82 -16.15
C LYS A 26 2.83 -3.17 -14.93
N GLN A 27 2.24 -3.21 -13.74
CA GLN A 27 2.94 -3.56 -12.50
C GLN A 27 3.49 -4.98 -12.54
N TYR A 28 2.70 -5.93 -13.06
CA TYR A 28 3.11 -7.31 -13.30
C TYR A 28 4.27 -7.41 -14.30
N ASN A 29 4.26 -6.62 -15.38
CA ASN A 29 5.39 -6.57 -16.33
C ASN A 29 6.67 -6.02 -15.67
N ILE A 30 6.58 -5.02 -14.79
CA ILE A 30 7.74 -4.53 -14.03
C ILE A 30 8.34 -5.68 -13.21
N ILE A 31 7.51 -6.42 -12.48
CA ILE A 31 7.96 -7.56 -11.67
C ILE A 31 8.60 -8.66 -12.53
N THR A 32 7.93 -9.07 -13.61
CA THR A 32 8.31 -10.26 -14.36
C THR A 32 9.32 -10.02 -15.47
N LYS A 33 9.26 -8.89 -16.17
CA LYS A 33 10.13 -8.60 -17.31
C LYS A 33 11.32 -7.73 -16.92
N GLU A 34 11.10 -6.67 -16.14
CA GLU A 34 12.18 -5.77 -15.75
C GLU A 34 13.02 -6.37 -14.62
N HIS A 35 12.38 -7.02 -13.64
CA HIS A 35 13.05 -7.64 -12.50
C HIS A 35 13.27 -9.16 -12.63
N GLY A 36 12.69 -9.81 -13.64
CA GLY A 36 12.85 -11.26 -13.86
C GLY A 36 12.26 -12.14 -12.73
N ALA A 37 11.44 -11.58 -11.85
CA ALA A 37 10.90 -12.29 -10.69
C ALA A 37 9.53 -12.87 -10.97
N ARG A 38 9.22 -14.03 -10.39
CA ARG A 38 7.89 -14.64 -10.47
C ARG A 38 6.99 -14.08 -9.37
N LEU A 39 5.80 -13.60 -9.74
CA LEU A 39 4.79 -13.22 -8.76
C LEU A 39 4.35 -14.45 -7.94
N ALA A 40 4.67 -14.45 -6.65
CA ALA A 40 4.37 -15.51 -5.71
C ALA A 40 3.06 -15.25 -4.96
N GLY A 41 2.74 -14.00 -4.68
CA GLY A 41 1.48 -13.63 -4.04
C GLY A 41 1.16 -12.15 -4.09
N ILE A 42 -0.06 -11.83 -3.66
CA ILE A 42 -0.61 -10.47 -3.63
C ILE A 42 -1.19 -10.23 -2.23
N PHE A 43 -0.73 -9.19 -1.56
CA PHE A 43 -1.31 -8.68 -0.32
C PHE A 43 -2.34 -7.60 -0.63
N LEU A 44 -3.50 -7.63 0.01
CA LEU A 44 -4.53 -6.61 -0.17
C LEU A 44 -4.67 -5.78 1.10
N THR A 45 -4.71 -4.46 0.95
CA THR A 45 -4.90 -3.54 2.09
C THR A 45 -6.36 -3.41 2.49
N HIS A 46 -7.26 -3.21 1.52
CA HIS A 46 -8.70 -3.01 1.78
C HIS A 46 -9.54 -3.16 0.49
N ALA A 47 -10.86 -3.05 0.64
CA ALA A 47 -11.87 -3.29 -0.40
C ALA A 47 -12.30 -2.04 -1.19
N HIS A 48 -11.47 -1.00 -1.31
CA HIS A 48 -11.71 0.03 -2.31
C HIS A 48 -11.32 -0.46 -3.70
N ILE A 49 -12.13 -0.12 -4.70
CA ILE A 49 -11.98 -0.61 -6.08
C ILE A 49 -10.59 -0.42 -6.66
N GLY A 50 -9.84 0.59 -6.19
CA GLY A 50 -8.48 0.83 -6.62
C GLY A 50 -7.47 -0.28 -6.25
N HIS A 51 -7.72 -1.06 -5.20
CA HIS A 51 -6.68 -1.87 -4.55
C HIS A 51 -6.77 -3.38 -4.84
N TYR A 52 -7.86 -3.85 -5.46
CA TYR A 52 -8.06 -5.28 -5.70
C TYR A 52 -8.67 -5.62 -7.06
N THR A 53 -9.18 -4.63 -7.82
CA THR A 53 -9.82 -4.88 -9.12
C THR A 53 -8.86 -5.49 -10.14
N GLY A 54 -7.55 -5.23 -10.02
CA GLY A 54 -6.52 -5.85 -10.84
C GLY A 54 -6.47 -7.37 -10.76
N LEU A 55 -7.02 -7.99 -9.70
CA LEU A 55 -7.16 -9.45 -9.59
C LEU A 55 -7.92 -10.05 -10.78
N MET A 56 -8.80 -9.29 -11.45
CA MET A 56 -9.53 -9.77 -12.63
C MET A 56 -8.59 -10.26 -13.75
N HIS A 57 -7.37 -9.71 -13.84
CA HIS A 57 -6.38 -10.13 -14.83
C HIS A 57 -5.85 -11.56 -14.60
N LEU A 58 -6.03 -12.11 -13.40
CA LEU A 58 -5.63 -13.49 -13.09
C LEU A 58 -6.62 -14.53 -13.63
N GLY A 59 -7.80 -14.10 -14.08
CA GLY A 59 -8.87 -14.96 -14.58
C GLY A 59 -8.53 -15.71 -15.85
N ARG A 60 -9.32 -16.76 -16.13
CA ARG A 60 -9.16 -17.68 -17.27
C ARG A 60 -9.12 -16.95 -18.62
N GLU A 61 -9.90 -15.89 -18.76
CA GLU A 61 -10.07 -15.10 -19.97
C GLU A 61 -8.86 -14.19 -20.26
N VAL A 62 -7.99 -13.99 -19.28
CA VAL A 62 -6.84 -13.08 -19.37
C VAL A 62 -5.53 -13.85 -19.22
N MET A 63 -5.05 -14.05 -18.00
CA MET A 63 -3.79 -14.79 -17.76
C MET A 63 -4.00 -16.29 -17.59
N GLY A 64 -5.19 -16.72 -17.16
CA GLY A 64 -5.44 -18.10 -16.74
C GLY A 64 -4.47 -18.56 -15.66
N ALA A 65 -4.20 -17.68 -14.69
CA ALA A 65 -3.26 -17.97 -13.61
C ALA A 65 -3.71 -19.20 -12.80
N LYS A 66 -2.79 -19.83 -12.08
CA LYS A 66 -3.10 -21.02 -11.28
C LYS A 66 -2.59 -20.83 -9.86
N ASN A 67 -3.50 -20.87 -8.89
CA ASN A 67 -3.23 -20.83 -7.46
C ASN A 67 -2.32 -19.67 -7.01
N ILE A 68 -2.51 -18.47 -7.54
CA ILE A 68 -1.80 -17.28 -7.00
C ILE A 68 -2.31 -17.03 -5.58
N ALA A 69 -1.39 -16.94 -4.61
CA ALA A 69 -1.74 -16.65 -3.23
C ALA A 69 -2.23 -15.19 -3.11
N VAL A 70 -3.40 -15.00 -2.52
CA VAL A 70 -3.94 -13.67 -2.21
C VAL A 70 -4.11 -13.57 -0.70
N TYR A 71 -3.30 -12.73 -0.07
CA TYR A 71 -3.31 -12.49 1.38
C TYR A 71 -4.33 -11.41 1.70
N ALA A 72 -5.34 -11.75 2.50
CA ALA A 72 -6.47 -10.87 2.78
C ALA A 72 -7.02 -11.09 4.19
N MET A 73 -7.48 -10.00 4.81
CA MET A 73 -8.19 -10.03 6.08
C MET A 73 -9.54 -10.77 5.96
N PRO A 74 -10.15 -11.25 7.07
CA PRO A 74 -11.35 -12.09 7.03
C PRO A 74 -12.54 -11.51 6.26
N ARG A 75 -12.88 -10.22 6.43
CA ARG A 75 -14.00 -9.62 5.66
C ARG A 75 -13.63 -9.48 4.19
N MET A 76 -12.39 -9.09 3.85
CA MET A 76 -11.95 -9.03 2.45
C MET A 76 -11.98 -10.40 1.78
N LYS A 77 -11.54 -11.45 2.48
CA LYS A 77 -11.69 -12.84 2.02
C LYS A 77 -13.15 -13.16 1.71
N MET A 78 -14.05 -12.92 2.67
CA MET A 78 -15.48 -13.18 2.50
C MET A 78 -16.06 -12.39 1.32
N PHE A 79 -15.63 -11.13 1.14
CA PHE A 79 -16.04 -10.29 0.04
C PHE A 79 -15.66 -10.91 -1.31
N LEU A 80 -14.41 -11.34 -1.48
CA LEU A 80 -13.94 -11.97 -2.73
C LEU A 80 -14.59 -13.33 -3.00
N GLU A 81 -14.89 -14.12 -1.96
CA GLU A 81 -15.53 -15.43 -2.10
C GLU A 81 -17.03 -15.34 -2.45
N LYS A 82 -17.69 -14.23 -2.09
CA LYS A 82 -19.14 -14.06 -2.28
C LYS A 82 -19.50 -13.22 -3.51
N ASN A 83 -18.63 -12.32 -3.96
CA ASN A 83 -18.95 -11.37 -5.02
C ASN A 83 -18.26 -11.72 -6.35
N GLY A 84 -19.03 -11.63 -7.44
CA GLY A 84 -18.47 -11.68 -8.79
C GLY A 84 -17.77 -10.35 -9.14
N PRO A 85 -16.75 -10.38 -10.02
CA PRO A 85 -16.22 -11.55 -10.72
C PRO A 85 -15.23 -12.38 -9.88
N TRP A 86 -14.75 -11.89 -8.73
CA TRP A 86 -13.66 -12.52 -7.98
C TRP A 86 -14.00 -13.92 -7.44
N LYS A 87 -15.27 -14.18 -7.11
CA LYS A 87 -15.75 -15.52 -6.74
C LYS A 87 -15.40 -16.57 -7.79
N GLN A 88 -15.40 -16.20 -9.08
CA GLN A 88 -15.02 -17.09 -10.15
C GLN A 88 -13.53 -17.43 -10.10
N LEU A 89 -12.66 -16.44 -9.83
CA LEU A 89 -11.22 -16.65 -9.67
C LEU A 89 -10.91 -17.65 -8.55
N VAL A 90 -11.63 -17.57 -7.44
CA VAL A 90 -11.52 -18.52 -6.33
C VAL A 90 -12.03 -19.90 -6.73
N SER A 91 -13.22 -19.96 -7.33
CA SER A 91 -13.88 -21.22 -7.74
C SER A 91 -13.09 -22.00 -8.78
N LEU A 92 -12.47 -21.29 -9.74
CA LEU A 92 -11.62 -21.86 -10.78
C LEU A 92 -10.17 -22.07 -10.33
N LYS A 93 -9.84 -21.77 -9.06
CA LYS A 93 -8.49 -21.87 -8.49
C LYS A 93 -7.45 -21.05 -9.28
N ASN A 94 -7.87 -19.93 -9.87
CA ASN A 94 -6.92 -18.95 -10.40
C ASN A 94 -6.18 -18.25 -9.25
N ILE A 95 -6.91 -17.96 -8.18
CA ILE A 95 -6.36 -17.47 -6.91
C ILE A 95 -6.73 -18.41 -5.77
N HIS A 96 -5.90 -18.41 -4.73
CA HIS A 96 -6.21 -19.02 -3.44
C HIS A 96 -6.04 -17.97 -2.34
N ILE A 97 -7.11 -17.72 -1.57
CA ILE A 97 -7.09 -16.70 -0.53
C ILE A 97 -6.45 -17.27 0.74
N THR A 98 -5.30 -16.73 1.11
CA THR A 98 -4.60 -17.03 2.36
C THR A 98 -5.06 -16.02 3.41
N PRO A 99 -5.81 -16.45 4.45
CA PRO A 99 -6.30 -15.52 5.45
C PRO A 99 -5.13 -14.99 6.29
N ILE A 100 -5.11 -13.67 6.49
CA ILE A 100 -4.19 -12.99 7.41
C ILE A 100 -4.94 -12.51 8.64
N LYS A 101 -4.20 -12.13 9.69
CA LYS A 101 -4.76 -11.65 10.95
C LYS A 101 -3.93 -10.48 11.45
N ASP A 102 -4.61 -9.53 12.08
CA ASP A 102 -3.97 -8.38 12.73
C ASP A 102 -2.79 -8.81 13.62
N LYS A 103 -1.65 -8.14 13.46
CA LYS A 103 -0.42 -8.31 14.24
C LYS A 103 0.09 -9.76 14.24
N LYS A 104 -0.12 -10.48 13.14
CA LYS A 104 0.40 -11.84 12.95
C LYS A 104 1.36 -11.89 11.77
N GLU A 105 2.62 -12.14 12.10
CA GLU A 105 3.71 -12.30 11.13
C GLU A 105 3.45 -13.44 10.14
N ILE A 106 3.88 -13.18 8.89
CA ILE A 106 3.87 -14.11 7.77
C ILE A 106 5.29 -14.17 7.23
N LEU A 107 5.94 -15.32 7.40
CA LEU A 107 7.26 -15.57 6.83
C LEU A 107 7.13 -15.88 5.34
N LEU A 108 7.63 -14.98 4.50
CA LEU A 108 7.58 -15.12 3.03
C LEU A 108 8.79 -15.86 2.47
N ALA A 109 9.97 -15.57 3.01
CA ALA A 109 11.24 -16.19 2.68
C ALA A 109 12.19 -16.08 3.87
N ARG A 110 13.43 -16.58 3.73
CA ARG A 110 14.45 -16.46 4.78
C ARG A 110 14.67 -14.98 5.13
N ASP A 111 14.43 -14.63 6.38
CA ASP A 111 14.60 -13.27 6.92
C ASP A 111 13.74 -12.22 6.18
N LEU A 112 12.59 -12.63 5.62
CA LEU A 112 11.61 -11.74 4.99
C LEU A 112 10.22 -12.00 5.58
N ILE A 113 9.74 -11.05 6.37
CA ILE A 113 8.49 -11.15 7.14
C ILE A 113 7.57 -10.00 6.74
N VAL A 114 6.27 -10.31 6.64
CA VAL A 114 5.21 -9.30 6.50
C VAL A 114 4.25 -9.46 7.67
N GLU A 115 3.97 -8.35 8.34
CA GLU A 115 2.99 -8.28 9.43
C GLU A 115 1.91 -7.26 9.07
N PRO A 116 0.64 -7.65 8.93
CA PRO A 116 -0.46 -6.72 8.76
C PRO A 116 -0.85 -6.10 10.12
N PHE A 117 -1.29 -4.86 10.10
CA PHE A 117 -1.88 -4.19 11.26
C PHE A 117 -3.09 -3.34 10.84
N LEU A 118 -4.11 -3.29 11.70
CA LEU A 118 -5.30 -2.47 11.44
C LEU A 118 -4.98 -0.97 11.44
N VAL A 119 -5.59 -0.26 10.50
CA VAL A 119 -5.46 1.19 10.30
C VAL A 119 -6.86 1.81 10.31
N PRO A 120 -7.08 2.95 10.99
CA PRO A 120 -8.39 3.58 11.04
C PRO A 120 -8.77 4.10 9.66
N HIS A 121 -9.82 3.52 9.09
CA HIS A 121 -10.35 3.95 7.83
C HIS A 121 -11.85 3.63 7.75
N ARG A 122 -12.54 4.19 6.76
CA ARG A 122 -13.94 3.86 6.45
C ARG A 122 -14.07 2.40 5.97
N ASP A 123 -14.29 1.51 6.92
CA ASP A 123 -14.44 0.08 6.67
C ASP A 123 -15.80 -0.28 6.03
N GLU A 124 -15.98 0.02 4.74
CA GLU A 124 -17.22 -0.29 4.00
C GLU A 124 -17.39 -1.81 3.82
N PHE A 125 -16.49 -2.44 3.05
CA PHE A 125 -16.61 -3.85 2.64
C PHE A 125 -15.56 -4.78 3.26
N SER A 126 -14.48 -4.23 3.82
CA SER A 126 -13.44 -4.99 4.51
C SER A 126 -12.85 -4.20 5.67
N GLU A 127 -12.02 -4.87 6.46
CA GLU A 127 -11.01 -4.20 7.28
C GLU A 127 -10.03 -3.42 6.39
N THR A 128 -9.41 -2.40 6.96
CA THR A 128 -8.27 -1.70 6.37
C THR A 128 -6.99 -1.99 7.13
N VAL A 129 -5.95 -2.41 6.41
CA VAL A 129 -4.65 -2.74 7.00
C VAL A 129 -3.51 -1.98 6.35
N GLY A 130 -2.56 -1.58 7.18
CA GLY A 130 -1.19 -1.31 6.80
C GLY A 130 -0.34 -2.57 6.93
N TYR A 131 0.88 -2.51 6.42
CA TYR A 131 1.84 -3.61 6.48
C TYR A 131 3.19 -3.15 6.99
N ASN A 132 3.73 -3.87 7.96
CA ASN A 132 5.13 -3.79 8.34
C ASN A 132 5.90 -4.90 7.61
N ILE A 133 6.88 -4.50 6.81
CA ILE A 133 7.65 -5.38 5.94
C ILE A 133 9.08 -5.38 6.47
N MET A 134 9.53 -6.52 6.97
CA MET A 134 10.83 -6.65 7.62
C MET A 134 11.73 -7.54 6.76
N GLY A 135 12.85 -6.97 6.33
CA GLY A 135 13.95 -7.71 5.71
C GLY A 135 15.02 -8.09 6.73
N PRO A 136 16.18 -8.58 6.26
CA PRO A 136 17.27 -9.01 7.14
C PRO A 136 17.90 -7.88 7.94
N ASN A 137 17.92 -6.65 7.41
CA ASN A 137 18.62 -5.53 8.05
C ASN A 137 17.76 -4.28 8.25
N GLU A 138 16.78 -4.05 7.36
CA GLU A 138 15.92 -2.87 7.45
C GLU A 138 14.45 -3.27 7.29
N SER A 139 13.57 -2.33 7.59
CA SER A 139 12.12 -2.53 7.52
C SER A 139 11.39 -1.32 6.95
N LEU A 140 10.18 -1.56 6.46
CA LEU A 140 9.33 -0.58 5.82
C LEU A 140 7.89 -0.73 6.32
N ILE A 141 7.29 0.38 6.74
CA ILE A 141 5.83 0.44 6.94
C ILE A 141 5.14 0.99 5.69
N TYR A 142 4.06 0.35 5.29
CA TYR A 142 3.22 0.72 4.15
C TYR A 142 1.78 0.94 4.61
N ILE A 143 1.36 2.21 4.60
CA ILE A 143 0.00 2.65 4.94
C ILE A 143 -0.46 3.58 3.81
N PRO A 144 -1.00 3.03 2.71
CA PRO A 144 -1.40 3.86 1.58
C PRO A 144 -2.68 4.64 1.81
N ASP A 145 -3.53 4.21 2.74
CA ASP A 145 -4.85 4.76 3.00
C ASP A 145 -5.13 4.78 4.52
N ILE A 146 -5.53 5.93 5.05
CA ILE A 146 -5.92 6.15 6.45
C ILE A 146 -6.84 7.38 6.54
N ASP A 147 -7.82 7.35 7.45
CA ASP A 147 -8.72 8.50 7.65
C ASP A 147 -8.00 9.73 8.23
N LYS A 148 -7.41 9.58 9.42
CA LYS A 148 -6.70 10.63 10.18
C LYS A 148 -5.79 9.97 11.23
N TRP A 149 -4.64 10.58 11.53
CA TRP A 149 -3.65 10.06 12.48
C TRP A 149 -4.19 9.96 13.92
N ASP A 150 -4.91 10.99 14.35
CA ASP A 150 -5.53 11.17 15.67
C ASP A 150 -6.73 10.24 15.93
N ARG A 151 -7.25 9.55 14.90
CA ARG A 151 -8.23 8.48 15.06
C ARG A 151 -7.59 7.13 15.37
N TRP A 152 -6.28 7.00 15.22
CA TRP A 152 -5.59 5.75 15.50
C TRP A 152 -5.32 5.63 16.99
N GLU A 153 -5.64 4.46 17.56
CA GLU A 153 -5.30 4.14 18.96
C GLU A 153 -3.78 4.04 19.22
N HIS A 154 -2.98 4.01 18.14
CA HIS A 154 -1.53 3.92 18.20
C HIS A 154 -0.90 5.20 17.65
N ASP A 155 0.17 5.64 18.30
CA ASP A 155 0.97 6.73 17.79
C ASP A 155 1.90 6.21 16.68
N ILE A 156 1.59 6.58 15.44
CA ILE A 156 2.34 6.23 14.24
C ILE A 156 3.81 6.69 14.30
N ARG A 157 4.13 7.69 15.13
CA ARG A 157 5.52 8.15 15.30
C ARG A 157 6.41 7.00 15.74
N PHE A 158 5.99 6.16 16.70
CA PHE A 158 6.79 5.00 17.13
C PHE A 158 7.12 4.05 15.98
N TRP A 159 6.17 3.82 15.07
CA TRP A 159 6.36 2.98 13.90
C TRP A 159 7.33 3.61 12.90
N VAL A 160 7.29 4.93 12.71
CA VAL A 160 8.27 5.65 11.88
C VAL A 160 9.67 5.54 12.49
N GLU A 161 9.80 5.65 13.81
CA GLU A 161 11.09 5.55 14.49
C GLU A 161 11.69 4.15 14.41
N SER A 162 10.86 3.12 14.54
CA SER A 162 11.26 1.72 14.52
C SER A 162 11.53 1.16 13.12
N ASN A 163 11.22 1.91 12.06
CA ASN A 163 11.40 1.49 10.68
C ASN A 163 12.43 2.35 9.97
N SER A 164 12.96 1.82 8.87
CA SER A 164 13.94 2.50 8.03
C SER A 164 13.27 3.36 6.98
N TYR A 165 12.07 2.95 6.55
CA TYR A 165 11.23 3.68 5.62
C TYR A 165 9.77 3.66 6.06
N ALA A 166 9.05 4.75 5.80
CA ALA A 166 7.63 4.86 6.02
C ALA A 166 6.94 5.38 4.77
N LEU A 167 6.19 4.51 4.08
CA LEU A 167 5.32 4.89 2.97
C LEU A 167 3.93 5.18 3.53
N LEU A 168 3.61 6.46 3.68
CA LEU A 168 2.39 6.93 4.36
C LEU A 168 1.43 7.63 3.39
N ASP A 169 0.14 7.58 3.69
CA ASP A 169 -0.91 8.24 2.93
C ASP A 169 -0.58 9.73 2.70
N GLY A 170 -0.61 10.13 1.44
CA GLY A 170 -0.50 11.51 0.99
C GLY A 170 -1.53 11.81 -0.08
N THR A 171 -2.72 11.22 0.01
CA THR A 171 -3.78 11.32 -1.00
C THR A 171 -4.05 12.77 -1.36
N PHE A 172 -4.21 13.63 -0.37
CA PHE A 172 -4.46 15.06 -0.54
C PHE A 172 -3.38 15.90 0.16
N TYR A 173 -2.98 17.01 -0.46
CA TYR A 173 -1.99 17.93 0.06
C TYR A 173 -2.59 18.94 1.04
N TYR A 174 -3.78 19.47 0.75
CA TYR A 174 -4.46 20.51 1.53
C TYR A 174 -5.99 20.45 1.38
N ASP A 175 -6.70 21.21 2.21
CA ASP A 175 -8.16 21.32 2.14
C ASP A 175 -8.64 22.06 0.88
N GLY A 176 -9.74 21.63 0.29
CA GLY A 176 -10.26 22.18 -0.96
C GLY A 176 -9.47 21.80 -2.22
N GLU A 177 -8.63 20.76 -2.15
CA GLU A 177 -7.90 20.24 -3.31
C GLU A 177 -8.86 19.70 -4.41
N VAL A 178 -10.01 19.14 -4.01
CA VAL A 178 -11.01 18.58 -4.93
C VAL A 178 -12.13 19.60 -5.15
N PRO A 179 -12.31 20.14 -6.38
CA PRO A 179 -13.36 21.12 -6.65
C PRO A 179 -14.76 20.55 -6.37
N ASN A 180 -15.62 21.37 -5.77
CA ASN A 180 -17.04 21.05 -5.51
C ASN A 180 -17.27 19.81 -4.61
N ARG A 181 -16.28 19.44 -3.79
CA ARG A 181 -16.42 18.33 -2.84
C ARG A 181 -15.98 18.77 -1.46
N ASN A 182 -16.77 18.41 -0.45
CA ASN A 182 -16.37 18.59 0.93
C ASN A 182 -15.32 17.54 1.29
N MET A 183 -14.10 17.98 1.63
CA MET A 183 -13.00 17.07 1.98
C MET A 183 -13.28 16.27 3.25
N SER A 184 -14.19 16.71 4.12
CA SER A 184 -14.58 15.94 5.31
C SER A 184 -15.32 14.63 4.98
N GLU A 185 -15.88 14.50 3.77
CA GLU A 185 -16.57 13.29 3.29
C GLU A 185 -15.62 12.24 2.72
N ILE A 186 -14.35 12.61 2.52
CA ILE A 186 -13.27 11.75 2.04
C ILE A 186 -12.07 11.92 2.98
N PRO A 187 -12.21 11.46 4.24
CA PRO A 187 -11.20 11.69 5.26
C PRO A 187 -9.89 11.02 4.83
N HIS A 188 -8.86 11.86 4.67
CA HIS A 188 -7.46 11.48 4.68
C HIS A 188 -6.70 12.58 5.43
N PRO A 189 -5.57 12.29 6.09
CA PRO A 189 -4.70 13.33 6.61
C PRO A 189 -4.12 14.11 5.43
N PHE A 190 -4.19 15.43 5.47
CA PHE A 190 -3.53 16.23 4.45
C PHE A 190 -2.01 16.13 4.61
N ILE A 191 -1.25 16.27 3.53
CA ILE A 191 0.22 16.30 3.63
C ILE A 191 0.67 17.44 4.53
N ILE A 192 0.05 18.63 4.46
CA ILE A 192 0.38 19.75 5.36
C ILE A 192 0.09 19.38 6.83
N GLU A 193 -1.06 18.77 7.11
CA GLU A 193 -1.41 18.32 8.46
C GLU A 193 -0.42 17.26 8.97
N SER A 194 -0.03 16.33 8.11
CA SER A 194 0.92 15.28 8.42
C SER A 194 2.32 15.84 8.72
N MET A 195 2.81 16.80 7.94
CA MET A 195 4.11 17.43 8.21
C MET A 195 4.13 18.12 9.58
N ASN A 196 3.04 18.80 9.96
CA ASN A 196 2.91 19.39 11.29
C ASN A 196 2.82 18.30 12.38
N TYR A 197 2.03 17.24 12.17
CA TYR A 197 1.91 16.12 13.10
C TYR A 197 3.25 15.43 13.39
N PHE A 198 4.14 15.40 12.40
CA PHE A 198 5.47 14.79 12.50
C PHE A 198 6.59 15.78 12.87
N GLU A 199 6.28 17.04 13.19
CA GLU A 199 7.31 18.07 13.44
C GLU A 199 8.22 17.75 14.64
N ASP A 200 7.68 17.05 15.65
CA ASP A 200 8.41 16.64 16.85
C ASP A 200 9.37 15.46 16.61
N LEU A 201 9.27 14.77 15.47
CA LEU A 201 10.22 13.72 15.12
C LEU A 201 11.60 14.34 14.84
N LEU A 202 12.66 13.64 15.24
CA LEU A 202 14.02 13.98 14.80
C LEU A 202 14.10 14.03 13.27
N ASP A 203 14.91 14.94 12.71
CA ASP A 203 15.15 15.07 11.26
C ASP A 203 15.44 13.73 10.58
N ARG A 204 16.19 12.85 11.25
CA ARG A 204 16.54 11.52 10.74
C ARG A 204 15.33 10.61 10.56
N ASN A 205 14.27 10.80 11.34
CA ASN A 205 13.01 10.04 11.27
C ASN A 205 12.05 10.69 10.28
N GLN A 206 11.96 12.03 10.24
CA GLN A 206 11.18 12.75 9.21
C GLN A 206 11.62 12.37 7.79
N LYS A 207 12.94 12.28 7.55
CA LYS A 207 13.53 11.90 6.26
C LYS A 207 13.17 10.49 5.79
N LYS A 208 12.69 9.62 6.68
CA LYS A 208 12.25 8.26 6.34
C LYS A 208 10.82 8.22 5.79
N ILE A 209 10.06 9.31 5.94
CA ILE A 209 8.66 9.38 5.52
C ILE A 209 8.58 9.77 4.05
N PHE A 210 7.84 8.96 3.28
CA PHE A 210 7.52 9.16 1.89
C PHE A 210 6.00 9.13 1.72
N PHE A 211 5.43 10.28 1.36
CA PHE A 211 4.01 10.35 1.02
C PHE A 211 3.72 9.59 -0.28
N ILE A 212 2.78 8.64 -0.24
CA ILE A 212 2.33 7.78 -1.35
C ILE A 212 0.83 7.96 -1.59
N HIS A 213 0.25 7.24 -2.56
CA HIS A 213 -1.19 7.27 -2.87
C HIS A 213 -1.75 8.63 -3.32
N LEU A 214 -0.90 9.48 -3.93
CA LEU A 214 -1.31 10.83 -4.34
C LEU A 214 -2.53 10.83 -5.27
N ASN A 215 -3.57 11.57 -4.90
CA ASN A 215 -4.70 11.81 -5.79
C ASN A 215 -4.26 12.61 -7.00
N HIS A 216 -4.94 12.46 -8.14
CA HIS A 216 -4.62 13.15 -9.39
C HIS A 216 -4.67 14.69 -9.30
N THR A 217 -5.40 15.23 -8.32
CA THR A 217 -5.45 16.67 -8.01
C THR A 217 -4.26 17.14 -7.16
N ASN A 218 -3.47 16.22 -6.60
CA ASN A 218 -2.47 16.57 -5.61
C ASN A 218 -1.29 17.30 -6.27
N PRO A 219 -1.01 18.55 -5.88
CA PRO A 219 0.04 19.36 -6.50
C PRO A 219 1.44 18.75 -6.31
N ALA A 220 1.62 17.85 -5.34
CA ALA A 220 2.87 17.14 -5.11
C ALA A 220 3.10 15.98 -6.11
N ILE A 221 2.20 15.70 -7.06
CA ILE A 221 2.47 14.72 -8.13
C ILE A 221 3.70 15.12 -8.96
N GLN A 222 3.81 16.42 -9.28
CA GLN A 222 4.90 16.92 -10.09
C GLN A 222 6.16 17.12 -9.24
N LYS A 223 7.26 16.45 -9.61
CA LYS A 223 8.53 16.45 -8.86
C LYS A 223 9.05 17.86 -8.53
N ASN A 224 8.84 18.82 -9.44
CA ASN A 224 9.37 20.18 -9.31
C ASN A 224 8.33 21.23 -8.88
N SER A 225 7.13 20.81 -8.48
CA SER A 225 6.09 21.73 -8.01
C SER A 225 6.48 22.43 -6.70
N ALA A 226 5.82 23.55 -6.40
CA ALA A 226 5.98 24.23 -5.13
C ALA A 226 5.65 23.31 -3.94
N ALA A 227 4.60 22.48 -4.07
CA ALA A 227 4.22 21.47 -3.10
C ALA A 227 5.33 20.45 -2.85
N SER A 228 5.88 19.82 -3.90
CA SER A 228 7.00 18.87 -3.75
C SER A 228 8.24 19.51 -3.11
N LYS A 229 8.56 20.75 -3.48
CA LYS A 229 9.69 21.50 -2.88
C LYS A 229 9.45 21.82 -1.41
N ASN A 230 8.21 22.13 -1.03
CA ASN A 230 7.83 22.39 0.35
C ASN A 230 7.96 21.13 1.22
N ILE A 231 7.50 19.97 0.73
CA ILE A 231 7.67 18.67 1.40
C ILE A 231 9.15 18.41 1.70
N ILE A 232 10.03 18.55 0.69
CA ILE A 232 11.47 18.36 0.84
C ILE A 232 12.07 19.37 1.82
N LYS A 233 11.65 20.64 1.74
CA LYS A 233 12.13 21.70 2.65
C LYS A 233 11.81 21.39 4.11
N ASN A 234 10.67 20.76 4.38
CA ASN A 234 10.27 20.33 5.72
C ASN A 234 10.85 18.97 6.14
N GLY A 235 11.77 18.39 5.37
CA GLY A 235 12.47 17.15 5.76
C GLY A 235 11.78 15.85 5.35
N PHE A 236 10.68 15.91 4.60
CA PHE A 236 9.91 14.74 4.15
C PHE A 236 10.16 14.42 2.67
N ASN A 237 9.63 13.29 2.20
CA ASN A 237 9.73 12.87 0.81
C ASN A 237 8.36 12.56 0.19
N THR A 238 8.36 12.37 -1.12
CA THR A 238 7.18 11.87 -1.85
C THR A 238 7.58 10.65 -2.68
N ALA A 239 6.85 9.56 -2.52
CA ALA A 239 7.06 8.34 -3.29
C ALA A 239 6.76 8.58 -4.77
N ARG A 240 7.55 7.96 -5.65
CA ARG A 240 7.43 8.07 -7.10
C ARG A 240 7.44 6.70 -7.74
N LYS A 241 6.80 6.58 -8.90
CA LYS A 241 6.84 5.35 -9.71
C LYS A 241 8.31 4.96 -9.97
N GLY A 242 8.63 3.70 -9.72
CA GLY A 242 9.98 3.15 -9.94
C GLY A 242 10.99 3.47 -8.84
N MET A 243 10.59 4.16 -7.77
CA MET A 243 11.42 4.31 -6.57
C MET A 243 11.70 2.94 -5.96
N LYS A 244 12.95 2.73 -5.53
CA LYS A 244 13.43 1.46 -4.97
C LYS A 244 13.99 1.71 -3.58
N PHE A 245 13.65 0.81 -2.66
CA PHE A 245 14.19 0.74 -1.32
C PHE A 245 14.92 -0.61 -1.22
N PHE A 246 16.13 -0.61 -0.65
CA PHE A 246 16.96 -1.81 -0.55
C PHE A 246 17.09 -2.15 0.93
N PHE A 247 16.65 -3.35 1.30
CA PHE A 247 16.64 -3.82 2.67
C PHE A 247 16.74 -5.34 2.78
#